data_AF-A0A4Y9XSZ5-F1
#
_entry.id   AF-A0A4Y9XSZ5-F1
#
_cell.length_a   1.000
_cell.length_b   1.000
_cell.length_c   1.000
_cell.angle_alpha   90.00
_cell.angle_beta   90.00
_cell.angle_gamma   90.00
#
_symmetry.space_group_name_H-M   'P 1'
#
loop_
_entity.id
_entity.type
_entity.pdbx_description
1 polymer ?
#
loop_
_entity_poly.entity_id
_entity_poly.type
_entity_poly.pdbx_seq_one_letter_code
_entity_poly.pdbx_strand_id
1 'polypeptide(L)'
;MKKARASSGVPNSLAPVSCASSDHSINSTDHAIRVLDDEAKKLHAQLTSVYTRRNNLVPIYRLPPEVLVHVFSELIPVDSPGLHNDEPKAPKLGWIAVTHVSRRWQEVALQHATLWTTVMDNLRMPWMLEMIARSKTLPLDMQMHVRHAHQVSIMTNYVPRLAHLSLHVDNASPDFSSSLLFEPVPILESCSLHIDGDYEFNLPVDLFANTTP
;
A
#
# COMPACT_ATOMS: atom_id res chain seq x y z
N MET A 1 -68.46 -41.79 23.33
CA MET A 1 -68.10 -41.28 24.68
C MET A 1 -66.66 -40.79 24.66
N LYS A 2 -66.42 -39.53 25.09
CA LYS A 2 -65.11 -38.84 25.26
C LYS A 2 -64.41 -38.50 23.91
N LYS A 3 -63.91 -37.30 23.61
CA LYS A 3 -63.45 -36.15 24.42
C LYS A 3 -63.49 -34.85 23.59
N ALA A 4 -63.61 -33.72 24.30
CA ALA A 4 -63.64 -32.35 23.82
C ALA A 4 -62.27 -31.79 23.40
N ARG A 5 -62.27 -30.75 22.55
CA ARG A 5 -61.20 -29.73 22.50
C ARG A 5 -61.81 -28.36 22.19
N ALA A 6 -61.68 -27.46 23.15
CA ALA A 6 -61.99 -26.04 23.04
C ALA A 6 -60.89 -25.33 22.22
N SER A 7 -61.28 -24.38 21.38
CA SER A 7 -60.38 -23.40 20.77
C SER A 7 -60.83 -22.02 21.21
N SER A 8 -60.02 -21.39 22.07
CA SER A 8 -60.17 -20.02 22.55
C SER A 8 -59.74 -19.06 21.44
N GLY A 9 -60.64 -18.14 21.07
CA GLY A 9 -60.33 -17.00 20.21
C GLY A 9 -59.77 -15.85 21.04
N VAL A 10 -58.60 -15.34 20.65
CA VAL A 10 -57.98 -14.12 21.16
C VAL A 10 -58.32 -12.99 20.19
N PRO A 11 -58.89 -11.85 20.62
CA PRO A 11 -59.04 -10.70 19.74
C PRO A 11 -57.75 -9.87 19.71
N ASN A 12 -57.26 -9.65 18.49
CA ASN A 12 -56.09 -8.87 18.13
C ASN A 12 -56.41 -7.37 18.26
N SER A 13 -55.76 -6.66 19.18
CA SER A 13 -55.84 -5.19 19.31
C SER A 13 -54.52 -4.59 18.82
N LEU A 14 -54.54 -4.02 17.62
CA LEU A 14 -53.47 -3.22 17.05
C LEU A 14 -53.79 -1.74 17.33
N ALA A 15 -53.01 -1.11 18.21
CA ALA A 15 -52.86 0.34 18.26
C ALA A 15 -51.54 0.72 17.58
N PRO A 16 -51.47 1.80 16.78
CA PRO A 16 -50.24 2.20 16.12
C PRO A 16 -49.31 2.91 17.12
N VAL A 17 -48.07 2.42 17.21
CA VAL A 17 -46.96 3.10 17.90
C VAL A 17 -46.54 4.30 17.04
N SER A 18 -46.65 5.49 17.62
CA SER A 18 -46.16 6.74 17.04
C SER A 18 -44.62 6.75 17.04
N CYS A 19 -44.01 6.58 15.86
CA CYS A 19 -42.59 6.80 15.61
C CYS A 19 -42.45 8.05 14.74
N ALA A 20 -42.29 9.22 15.34
CA ALA A 20 -41.99 10.46 14.60
C ALA A 20 -40.94 11.36 15.27
N SER A 21 -40.35 10.97 16.41
CA SER A 21 -39.42 11.81 17.17
C SER A 21 -37.92 11.54 16.92
N SER A 22 -37.57 10.50 16.14
CA SER A 22 -36.18 10.06 15.98
C SER A 22 -35.41 10.79 14.87
N ASP A 23 -36.11 11.25 13.82
CA ASP A 23 -35.46 11.79 12.62
C ASP A 23 -35.00 13.25 12.75
N HIS A 24 -35.59 14.02 13.65
CA HIS A 24 -35.22 15.44 13.82
C HIS A 24 -33.92 15.61 14.64
N SER A 25 -33.69 14.71 15.60
CA SER A 25 -32.49 14.70 16.44
C SER A 25 -31.22 14.33 15.65
N ILE A 26 -31.32 13.33 14.77
CA ILE A 26 -30.22 12.85 13.92
C ILE A 26 -29.78 13.91 12.90
N ASN A 27 -30.74 14.63 12.30
CA ASN A 27 -30.45 15.71 11.36
C ASN A 27 -29.80 16.94 12.04
N SER A 28 -30.08 17.17 13.33
CA SER A 28 -29.48 18.26 14.11
C SER A 28 -28.02 17.95 14.48
N THR A 29 -27.72 16.70 14.87
CA THR A 29 -26.33 16.28 15.17
C THR A 29 -25.47 16.25 13.92
N ASP A 30 -25.98 15.74 12.79
CA ASP A 30 -25.25 15.73 11.51
C ASP A 30 -24.95 17.15 11.02
N HIS A 31 -25.89 18.09 11.19
CA HIS A 31 -25.65 19.49 10.86
C HIS A 31 -24.55 20.09 11.76
N ALA A 32 -24.58 19.82 13.07
CA ALA A 32 -23.56 20.32 13.98
C ALA A 32 -22.16 19.75 13.68
N ILE A 33 -22.05 18.46 13.35
CA ILE A 33 -20.79 17.82 12.92
C ILE A 33 -20.24 18.51 11.67
N ARG A 34 -21.09 18.74 10.65
CA ARG A 34 -20.66 19.42 9.41
C ARG A 34 -20.14 20.83 9.65
N VAL A 35 -20.80 21.61 10.50
CA VAL A 35 -20.35 22.96 10.85
C VAL A 35 -18.96 22.94 11.50
N LEU A 36 -18.74 22.01 12.44
CA LEU A 36 -17.44 21.84 13.08
C LEU A 36 -16.37 21.37 12.09
N ASP A 37 -16.69 20.45 11.18
CA ASP A 37 -15.78 20.00 10.12
C ASP A 37 -15.39 21.14 9.19
N ASP A 38 -16.32 22.03 8.84
CA ASP A 38 -16.06 23.18 7.98
C ASP A 38 -15.20 24.24 8.69
N GLU A 39 -15.42 24.47 9.99
CA GLU A 39 -14.54 25.31 10.80
C GLU A 39 -13.12 24.73 10.90
N ALA A 40 -13.00 23.42 11.16
CA ALA A 40 -11.73 22.72 11.20
C ALA A 40 -10.99 22.82 9.85
N LYS A 41 -11.68 22.62 8.71
CA LYS A 41 -11.12 22.81 7.37
C LYS A 41 -10.62 24.24 7.16
N LYS A 42 -11.39 25.25 7.59
CA LYS A 42 -11.01 26.66 7.46
C LYS A 42 -9.74 26.99 8.25
N LEU A 43 -9.67 26.54 9.51
CA LEU A 43 -8.49 26.73 10.36
C LEU A 43 -7.27 25.99 9.77
N HIS A 44 -7.46 24.77 9.26
CA HIS A 44 -6.39 24.01 8.61
C HIS A 44 -5.86 24.72 7.35
N ALA A 45 -6.74 25.33 6.55
CA ALA A 45 -6.34 26.10 5.38
C ALA A 45 -5.52 27.34 5.77
N GLN A 46 -5.91 28.06 6.82
CA GLN A 46 -5.15 29.19 7.36
C GLN A 46 -3.77 28.77 7.86
N LEU A 47 -3.70 27.68 8.63
CA LEU A 47 -2.45 27.14 9.15
C LEU A 47 -1.51 26.73 8.00
N THR A 48 -2.04 26.07 6.97
CA THR A 48 -1.27 25.69 5.78
C THR A 48 -0.72 26.91 5.04
N SER A 49 -1.49 28.00 4.94
CA SER A 49 -1.03 29.25 4.34
C SER A 49 0.16 29.85 5.10
N VAL A 50 0.07 29.91 6.44
CA VAL A 50 1.16 30.40 7.30
C VAL A 50 2.42 29.54 7.14
N TYR A 51 2.29 28.22 7.18
CA TYR A 51 3.43 27.32 6.99
C TYR A 51 4.03 27.42 5.59
N THR A 52 3.21 27.58 4.56
CA THR A 52 3.69 27.78 3.18
C THR A 52 4.53 29.05 3.07
N ARG A 53 4.05 30.17 3.63
CA ARG A 53 4.80 31.43 3.65
C ARG A 53 6.11 31.31 4.43
N ARG A 54 6.09 30.65 5.60
CA ARG A 54 7.30 30.37 6.38
C ARG A 54 8.29 29.53 5.59
N ASN A 55 7.82 28.44 4.97
CA ASN A 55 8.64 27.52 4.21
C ASN A 55 9.36 28.24 3.06
N ASN A 56 8.69 29.13 2.33
CA ASN A 56 9.31 29.93 1.26
C ASN A 56 10.47 30.84 1.71
N LEU A 57 10.59 31.10 3.02
CA LEU A 57 11.72 31.86 3.58
C LEU A 57 12.96 30.97 3.84
N VAL A 58 12.79 29.65 3.90
CA VAL A 58 13.87 28.70 4.19
C VAL A 58 14.53 28.26 2.86
N PRO A 59 15.88 28.23 2.77
CA PRO A 59 16.59 27.94 1.51
C PRO A 59 16.21 26.63 0.82
N ILE A 60 15.94 25.56 1.59
CA ILE A 60 15.60 24.24 1.03
C ILE A 60 14.30 24.27 0.20
N TYR A 61 13.36 25.16 0.53
CA TYR A 61 12.14 25.38 -0.24
C TYR A 61 12.34 26.36 -1.41
N ARG A 62 13.58 26.69 -1.78
CA ARG A 62 13.88 27.40 -3.02
C ARG A 62 14.57 26.50 -4.05
N LEU A 63 14.90 25.26 -3.66
CA LEU A 63 15.50 24.29 -4.55
C LEU A 63 14.51 23.84 -5.63
N PRO A 64 14.96 23.69 -6.89
CA PRO A 64 14.15 23.08 -7.93
C PRO A 64 13.64 21.69 -7.54
N PRO A 65 12.47 21.25 -8.04
CA PRO A 65 11.94 19.91 -7.78
C PRO A 65 12.95 18.79 -8.06
N GLU A 66 13.75 18.91 -9.11
CA GLU A 66 14.73 17.92 -9.56
C GLU A 66 15.81 17.69 -8.49
N VAL A 67 16.25 18.76 -7.82
CA VAL A 67 17.23 18.69 -6.73
C VAL A 67 16.61 18.02 -5.51
N LEU A 68 15.34 18.31 -5.19
CA LEU A 68 14.64 17.64 -4.09
C LEU A 68 14.47 16.15 -4.37
N VAL A 69 14.13 15.77 -5.60
CA VAL A 69 14.00 14.36 -6.01
C VAL A 69 15.34 13.64 -5.88
N HIS A 70 16.43 14.27 -6.29
CA HIS A 70 17.76 13.70 -6.12
C HIS A 70 18.10 13.50 -4.63
N VAL A 71 17.79 14.48 -3.77
CA VAL A 71 17.96 14.31 -2.31
C VAL A 71 17.09 13.17 -1.77
N PHE A 72 15.86 13.02 -2.25
CA PHE A 72 14.97 11.95 -1.82
C PHE A 72 15.44 10.57 -2.31
N SER A 73 16.03 10.47 -3.50
CA SER A 73 16.55 9.19 -4.01
C SER A 73 17.70 8.66 -3.17
N GLU A 74 18.54 9.53 -2.59
CA GLU A 74 19.61 9.12 -1.67
C GLU A 74 19.08 8.50 -0.37
N LEU A 75 17.81 8.75 -0.01
CA LEU A 75 17.18 8.16 1.17
C LEU A 75 16.68 6.74 0.93
N ILE A 76 16.40 6.35 -0.33
CA ILE A 76 15.85 5.03 -0.68
C ILE A 76 16.73 3.88 -0.16
N PRO A 77 18.06 3.84 -0.42
CA PRO A 77 18.89 2.73 0.05
C PRO A 77 19.19 2.77 1.56
N VAL A 78 19.09 3.94 2.20
CA VAL A 78 19.50 4.13 3.61
C VAL A 78 18.32 4.00 4.58
N ASP A 79 17.12 4.40 4.16
CA ASP A 79 15.93 4.45 4.99
C ASP A 79 14.77 3.68 4.36
N SER A 80 14.94 2.36 4.26
CA SER A 80 13.91 1.50 3.72
C SER A 80 12.62 1.51 4.57
N PRO A 81 11.43 1.60 3.96
CA PRO A 81 10.17 1.44 4.67
C PRO A 81 10.07 0.03 5.25
N GLY A 82 9.21 -0.24 6.23
CA GLY A 82 9.01 -1.62 6.66
C GLY A 82 8.32 -1.81 8.00
N LEU A 83 8.06 -3.06 8.34
CA LEU A 83 7.59 -3.46 9.66
C LEU A 83 8.78 -3.57 10.62
N HIS A 84 8.61 -3.15 11.87
CA HIS A 84 9.58 -3.46 12.91
C HIS A 84 9.56 -4.97 13.17
N ASN A 85 10.73 -5.62 13.08
CA ASN A 85 10.83 -7.07 13.26
C ASN A 85 10.55 -7.52 14.72
N ASP A 86 10.69 -6.62 15.70
CA ASP A 86 10.73 -7.02 17.13
C ASP A 86 9.71 -6.32 18.05
N GLU A 87 8.84 -5.43 17.57
CA GLU A 87 7.90 -4.70 18.44
C GLU A 87 6.54 -4.47 17.76
N PRO A 88 5.41 -4.47 18.50
CA PRO A 88 4.06 -4.19 17.99
C PRO A 88 3.83 -2.71 17.59
N LYS A 89 4.88 -2.01 17.14
CA LYS A 89 4.85 -0.59 16.76
C LYS A 89 4.36 -0.42 15.33
N ALA A 90 3.85 0.78 15.07
CA ALA A 90 3.39 1.19 13.74
C ALA A 90 4.48 0.97 12.66
N PRO A 91 4.07 0.69 11.41
CA PRO A 91 5.01 0.54 10.29
C PRO A 91 5.92 1.77 10.17
N LYS A 92 7.21 1.53 9.92
CA LYS A 92 8.18 2.57 9.61
C LYS A 92 7.95 3.00 8.16
N LEU A 93 7.65 4.28 7.95
CA LEU A 93 7.48 4.83 6.60
C LEU A 93 8.81 4.91 5.82
N GLY A 94 9.95 4.93 6.51
CA GLY A 94 11.26 5.11 5.88
C GLY A 94 11.30 6.39 5.07
N TRP A 95 11.92 6.34 3.88
CA TRP A 95 12.00 7.45 2.95
C TRP A 95 10.63 8.00 2.55
N ILE A 96 9.54 7.21 2.61
CA ILE A 96 8.17 7.66 2.30
C ILE A 96 7.74 8.78 3.25
N ALA A 97 8.36 8.92 4.42
CA ALA A 97 8.16 10.04 5.34
C ALA A 97 8.34 11.42 4.68
N VAL A 98 9.15 11.52 3.60
CA VAL A 98 9.29 12.78 2.82
C VAL A 98 7.94 13.26 2.28
N THR A 99 7.01 12.35 1.98
CA THR A 99 5.66 12.69 1.51
C THR A 99 4.77 13.32 2.58
N HIS A 100 5.19 13.27 3.85
CA HIS A 100 4.44 13.81 4.99
C HIS A 100 5.04 15.10 5.57
N VAL A 101 6.19 15.56 5.05
CA VAL A 101 6.88 16.74 5.60
C VAL A 101 6.13 18.04 5.30
N SER A 102 5.71 18.23 4.05
CA SER A 102 4.99 19.42 3.60
C SER A 102 4.22 19.12 2.32
N ARG A 103 3.23 19.97 1.99
CA ARG A 103 2.50 19.85 0.72
C ARG A 103 3.43 19.84 -0.50
N ARG A 104 4.46 20.69 -0.51
CA ARG A 104 5.44 20.72 -1.61
C ARG A 104 6.22 19.41 -1.71
N TRP A 105 6.71 18.89 -0.59
CA TRP A 105 7.49 17.65 -0.61
C TRP A 105 6.63 16.46 -1.02
N GLN A 106 5.37 16.44 -0.54
CA GLN A 106 4.35 15.50 -0.99
C GLN A 106 4.14 15.59 -2.51
N GLU A 107 3.86 16.77 -3.05
CA GLU A 107 3.64 16.98 -4.48
C GLU A 107 4.85 16.52 -5.30
N VAL A 108 6.06 16.93 -4.92
CA VAL A 108 7.30 16.54 -5.61
C VAL A 108 7.49 15.03 -5.56
N ALA A 109 7.42 14.42 -4.38
CA ALA A 109 7.65 12.99 -4.23
C ALA A 109 6.60 12.12 -4.93
N LEU A 110 5.32 12.52 -4.90
CA LEU A 110 4.23 11.79 -5.57
C LEU A 110 4.28 11.94 -7.10
N GLN A 111 4.73 13.07 -7.63
CA GLN A 111 4.78 13.30 -9.08
C GLN A 111 5.94 12.57 -9.77
N HIS A 112 7.02 12.30 -9.04
CA HIS A 112 8.24 11.69 -9.58
C HIS A 112 8.24 10.17 -9.39
N ALA A 113 7.85 9.48 -10.46
CA ALA A 113 7.72 8.02 -10.50
C ALA A 113 9.03 7.27 -10.18
N THR A 114 10.19 7.88 -10.46
CA THR A 114 11.52 7.30 -10.21
C THR A 114 11.78 7.00 -8.73
N LEU A 115 11.10 7.68 -7.80
CA LEU A 115 11.25 7.40 -6.37
C LEU A 115 10.53 6.10 -5.96
N TRP A 116 9.62 5.59 -6.79
CA TRP A 116 8.74 4.47 -6.48
C TRP A 116 9.12 3.18 -7.20
N THR A 117 10.24 3.16 -7.94
CA THR A 117 10.68 2.01 -8.76
C THR A 117 11.30 0.89 -7.94
N THR A 118 11.88 1.21 -6.77
CA THR A 118 12.46 0.21 -5.87
C THR A 118 11.39 -0.31 -4.92
N VAL A 119 10.94 -1.54 -5.15
CA VAL A 119 9.85 -2.20 -4.43
C VAL A 119 10.45 -3.25 -3.51
N MET A 120 10.18 -3.11 -2.22
CA MET A 120 10.65 -4.01 -1.17
C MET A 120 9.44 -4.67 -0.46
N ASP A 121 9.62 -5.89 0.01
CA ASP A 121 8.57 -6.72 0.63
C ASP A 121 8.39 -6.49 2.15
N ASN A 122 9.25 -5.68 2.75
CA ASN A 122 9.16 -5.23 4.13
C ASN A 122 7.85 -4.45 4.43
N LEU A 123 7.18 -3.98 3.37
CA LEU A 123 5.86 -3.39 3.40
C LEU A 123 4.77 -4.42 3.08
N ARG A 124 3.61 -4.30 3.74
CA ARG A 124 2.43 -5.13 3.43
C ARG A 124 1.99 -4.94 1.97
N MET A 125 1.39 -5.98 1.37
CA MET A 125 0.95 -6.01 -0.04
C MET A 125 0.26 -4.73 -0.56
N PRO A 126 -0.69 -4.08 0.14
CA PRO A 126 -1.33 -2.87 -0.39
C PRO A 126 -0.34 -1.74 -0.67
N TRP A 127 0.70 -1.59 0.16
CA TRP A 127 1.72 -0.56 -0.02
C TRP A 127 2.65 -0.88 -1.19
N MET A 128 3.02 -2.15 -1.35
CA MET A 128 3.79 -2.61 -2.50
C MET A 128 3.06 -2.28 -3.82
N LEU A 129 1.77 -2.60 -3.90
CA LEU A 129 0.93 -2.27 -5.06
C LEU A 129 0.85 -0.76 -5.31
N GLU A 130 0.78 0.04 -4.25
CA GLU A 130 0.81 1.51 -4.36
C GLU A 130 2.14 2.02 -4.91
N MET A 131 3.29 1.46 -4.49
CA MET A 131 4.60 1.80 -5.05
C MET A 131 4.65 1.45 -6.55
N ILE A 132 4.19 0.26 -6.91
CA ILE A 132 4.12 -0.18 -8.31
C ILE A 132 3.20 0.72 -9.14
N ALA A 133 2.07 1.16 -8.59
CA ALA A 133 1.18 2.11 -9.27
C ALA A 133 1.85 3.47 -9.47
N ARG A 134 2.56 3.98 -8.46
CA ARG A 134 3.24 5.29 -8.51
C ARG A 134 4.47 5.32 -9.40
N SER A 135 5.12 4.18 -9.60
CA SER A 135 6.22 4.03 -10.57
C SER A 135 5.76 4.11 -12.04
N LYS A 136 4.44 4.15 -12.29
CA LYS A 136 3.81 4.30 -13.61
C LYS A 136 4.23 3.19 -14.57
N THR A 137 5.04 3.51 -15.59
CA THR A 137 5.53 2.57 -16.61
C THR A 137 7.04 2.38 -16.53
N LEU A 138 7.68 2.92 -15.49
CA LEU A 138 9.14 2.81 -15.34
C LEU A 138 9.55 1.38 -15.03
N PRO A 139 10.80 0.99 -15.37
CA PRO A 139 11.37 -0.28 -14.92
C PRO A 139 11.39 -0.37 -13.39
N LEU A 140 11.22 -1.58 -12.89
CA LEU A 140 11.09 -1.92 -11.48
C LEU A 140 12.34 -2.65 -11.00
N ASP A 141 12.77 -2.30 -9.80
CA ASP A 141 13.75 -3.02 -8.99
C ASP A 141 12.97 -3.68 -7.84
N MET A 142 12.81 -5.00 -7.89
CA MET A 142 12.06 -5.75 -6.87
C MET A 142 12.99 -6.58 -5.99
N GLN A 143 12.88 -6.38 -4.68
CA GLN A 143 13.60 -7.13 -3.66
C GLN A 143 12.61 -7.80 -2.73
N MET A 144 12.52 -9.13 -2.77
CA MET A 144 11.40 -9.87 -2.18
C MET A 144 11.87 -11.10 -1.40
N HIS A 145 11.38 -11.27 -0.16
CA HIS A 145 11.36 -12.55 0.54
C HIS A 145 10.10 -13.33 0.17
N VAL A 146 10.31 -14.41 -0.57
CA VAL A 146 9.24 -15.32 -0.97
C VAL A 146 9.17 -16.46 0.03
N ARG A 147 8.08 -16.49 0.80
CA ARG A 147 7.73 -17.55 1.74
C ARG A 147 6.67 -18.48 1.18
N HIS A 148 5.86 -17.99 0.23
CA HIS A 148 4.71 -18.69 -0.31
C HIS A 148 4.56 -18.44 -1.83
N ALA A 149 4.13 -19.46 -2.57
CA ALA A 149 3.96 -19.39 -4.03
C ALA A 149 3.01 -18.28 -4.53
N HIS A 150 2.01 -17.87 -3.72
CA HIS A 150 1.09 -16.79 -4.11
C HIS A 150 1.75 -15.41 -4.19
N GLN A 151 2.92 -15.20 -3.58
CA GLN A 151 3.66 -13.94 -3.73
C GLN A 151 4.25 -13.84 -5.15
N VAL A 152 4.67 -14.98 -5.71
CA VAL A 152 5.25 -15.09 -7.06
C VAL A 152 4.21 -14.75 -8.13
N SER A 153 2.96 -15.22 -7.98
CA SER A 153 1.91 -14.96 -8.97
C SER A 153 1.52 -13.49 -9.08
N ILE A 154 1.66 -12.71 -8.00
CA ILE A 154 1.42 -11.26 -8.03
C ILE A 154 2.52 -10.57 -8.85
N MET A 155 3.77 -11.00 -8.69
CA MET A 155 4.92 -10.46 -9.41
C MET A 155 4.84 -10.74 -10.91
N THR A 156 4.22 -11.86 -11.33
CA THR A 156 4.00 -12.19 -12.75
C THR A 156 3.29 -11.06 -13.51
N ASN A 157 2.37 -10.32 -12.87
CA ASN A 157 1.66 -9.21 -13.50
C ASN A 157 2.59 -8.02 -13.88
N TYR A 158 3.80 -7.99 -13.34
CA TYR A 158 4.74 -6.87 -13.48
C TYR A 158 6.02 -7.28 -14.22
N VAL A 159 6.12 -8.53 -14.68
CA VAL A 159 7.25 -9.08 -15.43
C VAL A 159 7.73 -8.20 -16.59
N PRO A 160 6.86 -7.60 -17.44
CA PRO A 160 7.31 -6.75 -18.55
C PRO A 160 8.10 -5.50 -18.12
N ARG A 161 8.02 -5.14 -16.84
CA ARG A 161 8.66 -3.97 -16.26
C ARG A 161 9.81 -4.32 -15.32
N LEU A 162 10.13 -5.60 -15.09
CA LEU A 162 11.20 -6.01 -14.19
C LEU A 162 12.57 -5.79 -14.84
N ALA A 163 13.35 -4.83 -14.32
CA ALA A 163 14.74 -4.62 -14.72
C ALA A 163 15.73 -5.26 -13.73
N HIS A 164 15.42 -5.19 -12.43
CA HIS A 164 16.22 -5.85 -11.41
C HIS A 164 15.32 -6.71 -10.53
N LEU A 165 15.73 -7.95 -10.30
CA LEU A 165 14.99 -8.89 -9.47
C LEU A 165 15.93 -9.55 -8.46
N SER A 166 15.64 -9.38 -7.18
CA SER A 166 16.31 -10.09 -6.08
C SER A 166 15.29 -10.88 -5.28
N LEU A 167 15.42 -12.20 -5.30
CA LEU A 167 14.53 -13.12 -4.59
C LEU A 167 15.29 -13.81 -3.46
N HIS A 168 14.75 -13.72 -2.24
CA HIS A 168 15.17 -14.54 -1.11
C HIS A 168 14.09 -15.58 -0.83
N VAL A 169 14.43 -16.86 -0.95
CA VAL A 169 13.46 -17.96 -0.82
C VAL A 169 13.76 -18.72 0.47
N ASP A 170 12.84 -18.64 1.43
CA ASP A 170 12.94 -19.37 2.69
C ASP A 170 12.21 -20.72 2.56
N ASN A 171 12.85 -21.83 2.96
CA ASN A 171 12.20 -23.17 2.95
C ASN A 171 11.54 -23.49 1.59
N ALA A 172 12.31 -23.34 0.50
CA ALA A 172 11.81 -23.52 -0.86
C ALA A 172 11.01 -24.82 -1.00
N SER A 173 9.69 -24.70 -1.23
CA SER A 173 8.89 -25.85 -1.63
C SER A 173 9.27 -26.23 -3.07
N PRO A 174 9.20 -27.52 -3.45
CA PRO A 174 9.49 -27.95 -4.82
C PRO A 174 8.57 -27.28 -5.88
N ASP A 175 7.42 -26.74 -5.46
CA ASP A 175 6.44 -26.07 -6.33
C ASP A 175 6.78 -24.60 -6.66
N PHE A 176 7.80 -24.01 -6.00
CA PHE A 176 8.20 -22.60 -6.20
C PHE A 176 8.60 -22.29 -7.64
N SER A 177 9.04 -23.29 -8.41
CA SER A 177 9.58 -23.11 -9.75
C SER A 177 8.59 -22.51 -10.76
N SER A 178 7.28 -22.64 -10.57
CA SER A 178 6.32 -22.76 -11.69
C SER A 178 5.69 -21.49 -12.31
N SER A 179 5.87 -20.27 -11.80
CA SER A 179 5.04 -19.13 -12.30
C SER A 179 5.79 -17.91 -12.82
N LEU A 180 6.82 -17.41 -12.13
CA LEU A 180 7.56 -16.22 -12.58
C LEU A 180 8.81 -16.57 -13.39
N LEU A 181 9.40 -17.73 -13.10
CA LEU A 181 10.62 -18.20 -13.75
C LEU A 181 10.39 -18.76 -15.16
N PHE A 182 9.14 -18.85 -15.61
CA PHE A 182 8.79 -19.37 -16.93
C PHE A 182 8.27 -18.29 -17.88
N GLU A 183 8.12 -17.05 -17.40
CA GLU A 183 7.67 -15.92 -18.20
C GLU A 183 8.87 -15.18 -18.78
N PRO A 184 8.80 -14.69 -20.03
CA PRO A 184 9.86 -13.88 -20.61
C PRO A 184 9.95 -12.54 -19.87
N VAL A 185 11.14 -12.20 -19.39
CA VAL A 185 11.41 -10.93 -18.70
C VAL A 185 12.25 -10.04 -19.62
N PRO A 186 11.60 -9.29 -20.54
CA PRO A 186 12.26 -8.76 -21.74
C PRO A 186 13.26 -7.62 -21.46
N ILE A 187 13.13 -6.97 -20.30
CA ILE A 187 13.99 -5.83 -19.91
C ILE A 187 14.85 -6.13 -18.69
N LEU A 188 14.99 -7.41 -18.32
CA LEU A 188 15.76 -7.83 -17.16
C LEU A 188 17.25 -7.54 -17.38
N GLU A 189 17.81 -6.67 -16.55
CA GLU A 189 19.23 -6.32 -16.54
C GLU A 189 20.00 -7.13 -15.49
N SER A 190 19.37 -7.45 -14.36
CA SER A 190 20.00 -8.29 -13.33
C SER A 190 18.99 -9.16 -12.58
N CYS A 191 19.41 -10.38 -12.23
CA CYS A 191 18.64 -11.30 -11.39
C CYS A 191 19.57 -11.92 -10.34
N SER A 192 19.14 -11.89 -9.08
CA SER A 192 19.81 -12.55 -7.95
C SER A 192 18.82 -13.46 -7.23
N LEU A 193 19.22 -14.71 -7.01
CA LEU A 193 18.42 -15.69 -6.29
C LEU A 193 19.23 -16.18 -5.09
N HIS A 194 18.69 -15.95 -3.90
CA HIS A 194 19.21 -16.44 -2.63
C HIS A 194 18.22 -17.47 -2.09
N ILE A 195 18.68 -18.68 -1.81
CA ILE A 195 17.84 -19.77 -1.31
C ILE A 195 18.41 -20.20 0.02
N ASP A 196 17.59 -20.14 1.06
CA ASP A 196 17.98 -20.53 2.41
C ASP A 196 17.24 -21.84 2.78
N GLY A 197 18.00 -22.88 3.11
CA GLY A 197 17.47 -24.20 3.48
C GLY A 197 18.37 -25.39 3.10
N ASP A 198 18.11 -26.54 3.73
CA ASP A 198 18.89 -27.78 3.56
C ASP A 198 18.52 -28.59 2.31
N TYR A 199 17.56 -28.13 1.51
CA TYR A 199 17.07 -28.83 0.32
C TYR A 199 17.77 -28.36 -0.95
N GLU A 200 18.16 -29.30 -1.80
CA GLU A 200 18.67 -29.00 -3.15
C GLU A 200 17.56 -28.34 -3.98
N PHE A 201 17.63 -27.02 -4.12
CA PHE A 201 16.80 -26.29 -5.06
C PHE A 201 17.37 -26.43 -6.46
N ASN A 202 16.64 -27.12 -7.33
CA ASN A 202 17.00 -27.21 -8.74
C ASN A 202 16.40 -26.00 -9.46
N LEU A 203 17.26 -25.11 -9.94
CA LEU A 203 16.87 -24.02 -10.84
C LEU A 203 16.27 -24.64 -12.12
N PRO A 204 15.12 -24.18 -12.61
CA PRO A 204 14.59 -24.64 -13.89
C PRO A 204 15.56 -24.31 -15.02
N VAL A 205 15.72 -25.26 -15.95
CA VAL A 205 16.67 -25.15 -17.08
C VAL A 205 16.23 -24.05 -18.06
N ASP A 206 14.93 -23.76 -18.10
CA ASP A 206 14.26 -22.78 -18.94
C ASP A 206 13.94 -21.47 -18.20
N LEU A 207 14.83 -21.08 -17.29
CA LEU A 207 14.75 -19.83 -16.54
C LEU A 207 14.46 -18.63 -17.47
N PHE A 208 13.38 -17.92 -17.15
CA PHE A 208 12.83 -16.80 -17.90
C PHE A 208 12.56 -17.12 -19.38
N ALA A 209 12.02 -18.31 -19.66
CA ALA A 209 11.76 -18.79 -21.01
C ALA A 209 13.01 -18.79 -21.92
N ASN A 210 14.20 -18.96 -21.33
CA ASN A 210 15.50 -18.84 -22.00
C ASN A 210 15.77 -17.46 -22.62
N THR A 211 15.11 -16.39 -22.15
CA THR A 211 15.37 -15.02 -22.63
C THR A 211 16.38 -14.26 -21.74
N THR A 212 17.16 -14.98 -20.95
CA THR A 212 18.23 -14.39 -20.14
C THR A 212 19.37 -13.87 -21.03
N PRO A 213 19.95 -12.69 -20.73
CA PRO A 213 21.11 -12.17 -21.46
C PRO A 213 22.38 -13.00 -21.24
#